data_AF-A0A6M3KWV3-F1
#
_entry.id   AF-A0A6M3KWV3-F1
#
_cell.length_a   1.000
_cell.length_b   1.000
_cell.length_c   1.000
_cell.angle_alpha   90.00
_cell.angle_beta   90.00
_cell.angle_gamma   90.00
#
_symmetry.space_group_name_H-M   'P 1'
#
loop_
_entity.id
_entity.type
_entity.pdbx_description
1 polymer ?
#
loop_
_entity_poly.entity_id
_entity_poly.type
_entity_poly.pdbx_seq_one_letter_code
_entity_poly.pdbx_strand_id
1 'polypeptide(L)'
;MCIITEHAKALRRLKELEAGEFYETQQPVSTKQIESSDLYKLLREYLPKAEINLSENYRRLCNSNDIAVFLAQDQTNKIDYVSDRPDISSYDCNVFANRLMGQFSVPGWSDLCFGKVWLSSPAHALCCLIDEDQNFWWVEPQTDELLEWITYQPNSVRFIEM
;
A
#
# COMPACT_ATOMS: atom_id res chain seq x y z
N MET A 1 11.02 11.84 -10.09
CA MET A 1 10.70 10.88 -11.18
C MET A 1 10.52 9.52 -10.52
N CYS A 2 9.30 8.97 -10.52
CA CYS A 2 9.04 7.67 -9.90
C CYS A 2 9.59 6.56 -10.80
N ILE A 3 10.50 5.73 -10.27
CA ILE A 3 11.25 4.72 -11.04
C ILE A 3 10.35 3.51 -11.39
N ILE A 4 9.24 3.32 -10.68
CA ILE A 4 8.45 2.08 -10.76
C ILE A 4 7.36 2.15 -11.84
N THR A 5 6.91 3.35 -12.22
CA THR A 5 5.79 3.51 -13.15
C THR A 5 6.11 3.19 -14.61
N GLU A 6 7.39 3.20 -15.02
CA GLU A 6 7.74 2.89 -16.43
C GLU A 6 7.52 1.40 -16.79
N HIS A 7 7.41 0.51 -15.80
CA HIS A 7 7.33 -0.94 -16.01
C HIS A 7 6.12 -1.63 -15.37
N ALA A 8 5.25 -0.87 -14.68
CA ALA A 8 4.08 -1.42 -14.00
C ALA A 8 2.80 -1.25 -14.85
N LYS A 9 1.95 -2.29 -14.87
CA LYS A 9 0.62 -2.20 -15.48
C LYS A 9 -0.34 -1.60 -14.44
N ALA A 10 -0.48 -0.28 -14.45
CA ALA A 10 -1.43 0.41 -13.58
C ALA A 10 -2.87 0.12 -14.01
N LEU A 11 -3.71 -0.32 -13.08
CA LEU A 11 -5.16 -0.35 -13.31
C LEU A 11 -5.69 1.07 -13.17
N ARG A 12 -5.95 1.75 -14.30
CA ARG A 12 -6.72 3.00 -14.36
C ARG A 12 -8.21 2.73 -14.04
N ARG A 13 -8.52 2.23 -12.85
CA ARG A 13 -9.91 2.01 -12.41
C ARG A 13 -10.62 3.32 -12.04
N LEU A 14 -9.85 4.39 -11.80
CA LEU A 14 -10.37 5.69 -11.37
C LEU A 14 -11.15 6.47 -12.44
N LYS A 15 -10.99 6.17 -13.73
CA LYS A 15 -11.74 6.89 -14.79
C LYS A 15 -13.25 6.59 -14.80
N GLU A 16 -13.70 5.58 -14.07
CA GLU A 16 -15.12 5.22 -13.99
C GLU A 16 -15.82 5.80 -12.75
N LEU A 17 -15.06 6.31 -11.77
CA LEU A 17 -15.58 6.93 -10.54
C LEU A 17 -15.86 8.45 -10.70
N GLU A 18 -15.52 9.06 -11.84
CA GLU A 18 -15.73 10.50 -12.10
C GLU A 18 -17.22 10.89 -12.31
N ALA A 19 -18.19 9.99 -12.10
CA ALA A 19 -19.59 10.22 -12.48
C ALA A 19 -20.62 10.31 -11.33
N GLY A 20 -20.25 10.23 -10.05
CA GLY A 20 -21.28 10.29 -9.02
C GLY A 20 -20.78 10.49 -7.59
N GLU A 21 -21.27 11.57 -6.98
CA GLU A 21 -21.38 11.84 -5.55
C GLU A 21 -20.07 11.95 -4.74
N PHE A 22 -19.92 13.07 -4.02
CA PHE A 22 -18.90 13.24 -2.99
C PHE A 22 -19.18 12.24 -1.87
N TYR A 23 -18.52 11.08 -1.90
CA TYR A 23 -18.47 10.19 -0.74
C TYR A 23 -17.54 10.81 0.29
N GLU A 24 -18.11 11.28 1.41
CA GLU A 24 -17.38 11.44 2.67
C GLU A 24 -16.62 10.13 2.91
N THR A 25 -15.32 10.17 3.19
CA THR A 25 -14.46 8.98 3.33
C THR A 25 -14.99 8.10 4.46
N GLN A 26 -15.90 7.19 4.12
CA GLN A 26 -16.34 6.14 5.02
C GLN A 26 -15.19 5.16 5.19
N GLN A 27 -15.02 4.67 6.42
CA GLN A 27 -14.03 3.64 6.71
C GLN A 27 -14.29 2.42 5.80
N PRO A 28 -13.27 1.79 5.19
CA PRO A 28 -13.44 0.58 4.41
C PRO A 28 -14.15 -0.47 5.24
N VAL A 29 -15.34 -0.85 4.78
CA VAL A 29 -16.17 -1.83 5.50
C VAL A 29 -15.86 -3.20 4.93
N SER A 30 -14.76 -3.80 5.35
CA SER A 30 -14.52 -5.21 5.14
C SER A 30 -14.86 -6.00 6.39
N THR A 31 -15.60 -7.09 6.22
CA THR A 31 -15.84 -8.09 7.28
C THR A 31 -15.03 -9.36 7.04
N LYS A 32 -14.32 -9.47 5.92
CA LYS A 32 -13.50 -10.64 5.60
C LYS A 32 -12.21 -10.58 6.38
N GLN A 33 -11.87 -11.67 7.06
CA GLN A 33 -10.66 -11.81 7.83
C GLN A 33 -9.77 -12.90 7.25
N ILE A 34 -8.47 -12.77 7.47
CA ILE A 34 -7.47 -13.77 7.16
C ILE A 34 -6.62 -14.01 8.41
N GLU A 35 -6.46 -15.28 8.76
CA GLU A 35 -5.54 -15.69 9.82
C GLU A 35 -4.10 -15.46 9.35
N SER A 36 -3.22 -15.03 10.26
CA SER A 36 -1.84 -14.68 9.92
C SER A 36 -1.05 -15.86 9.34
N SER A 37 -1.39 -17.09 9.71
CA SER A 37 -0.77 -18.27 9.13
C SER A 37 -1.09 -18.45 7.64
N ASP A 38 -2.30 -18.06 7.21
CA ASP A 38 -2.73 -18.13 5.81
C ASP A 38 -2.27 -16.90 5.04
N LEU A 39 -2.30 -15.71 5.66
CA LEU A 39 -1.70 -14.50 5.11
C LEU A 39 -0.21 -14.71 4.84
N TYR A 40 0.52 -15.34 5.74
CA TYR A 40 1.93 -15.66 5.54
C TYR A 40 2.16 -16.56 4.32
N LYS A 41 1.32 -17.60 4.13
CA LYS A 41 1.41 -18.49 2.96
C LYS A 41 1.13 -17.71 1.67
N LEU A 42 0.06 -16.92 1.66
CA LEU A 42 -0.31 -16.08 0.52
C LEU A 42 0.83 -15.13 0.14
N LEU A 43 1.38 -14.41 1.13
CA LEU A 43 2.51 -13.51 0.91
C LEU A 43 3.77 -14.24 0.42
N ARG A 44 4.00 -15.50 0.83
CA ARG A 44 5.10 -16.31 0.31
C ARG A 44 4.91 -16.72 -1.14
N GLU A 45 3.67 -16.86 -1.62
CA GLU A 45 3.39 -17.13 -3.03
C GLU A 45 3.71 -15.90 -3.88
N TYR A 46 3.30 -14.70 -3.45
CA TYR A 46 3.58 -13.45 -4.16
C TYR A 46 5.03 -12.99 -4.02
N LEU A 47 5.59 -13.12 -2.82
CA LEU A 47 6.88 -12.55 -2.41
C LEU A 47 7.82 -13.65 -1.86
N PRO A 48 8.21 -14.64 -2.68
CA PRO A 48 8.88 -15.85 -2.21
C PRO A 48 10.19 -15.59 -1.46
N LYS A 49 10.88 -14.51 -1.80
CA LYS A 49 12.21 -14.15 -1.26
C LYS A 49 12.16 -13.08 -0.17
N ALA A 50 11.00 -12.49 0.10
CA ALA A 50 10.90 -11.40 1.05
C ALA A 50 10.98 -11.91 2.50
N GLU A 51 11.53 -11.11 3.39
CA GLU A 51 11.29 -11.24 4.82
C GLU A 51 9.87 -10.75 5.13
N ILE A 52 9.03 -11.62 5.69
CA ILE A 52 7.63 -11.31 5.99
C ILE A 52 7.48 -11.12 7.49
N ASN A 53 7.06 -9.93 7.91
CA ASN A 53 6.83 -9.58 9.30
C ASN A 53 5.33 -9.31 9.52
N LEU A 54 4.66 -10.21 10.24
CA LEU A 54 3.27 -10.11 10.67
C LEU A 54 3.25 -10.04 12.21
N SER A 55 2.56 -9.05 12.77
CA SER A 55 2.47 -8.85 14.22
C SER A 55 1.21 -9.48 14.84
N GLU A 56 0.11 -9.51 14.09
CA GLU A 56 -1.21 -9.91 14.58
C GLU A 56 -1.51 -11.40 14.38
N ASN A 57 -2.55 -11.91 15.05
CA ASN A 57 -3.08 -13.26 14.79
C ASN A 57 -4.00 -13.30 13.56
N TYR A 58 -4.70 -12.20 13.27
CA TYR A 58 -5.58 -12.07 12.12
C TYR A 58 -5.54 -10.63 11.59
N ARG A 59 -5.98 -10.43 10.36
CA ARG A 59 -6.20 -9.11 9.76
C ARG A 59 -7.47 -9.10 8.91
N ARG A 60 -8.06 -7.94 8.70
CA ARG A 60 -9.18 -7.74 7.77
C ARG A 60 -8.66 -7.48 6.36
N LEU A 61 -9.22 -8.16 5.38
CA LEU A 61 -8.86 -7.92 3.97
C LEU A 61 -9.35 -6.54 3.52
N CYS A 62 -8.68 -5.92 2.55
CA CYS A 62 -9.04 -4.59 2.08
C CYS A 62 -10.12 -4.64 0.99
N ASN A 63 -11.15 -3.79 1.09
CA ASN A 63 -12.00 -3.55 -0.08
C ASN A 63 -11.25 -2.65 -1.07
N SER A 64 -10.83 -3.19 -2.21
CA SER A 64 -9.96 -2.47 -3.14
C SER A 64 -10.58 -1.21 -3.75
N ASN A 65 -11.92 -1.15 -3.86
CA ASN A 65 -12.63 0.06 -4.33
C ASN A 65 -12.57 1.17 -3.28
N ASP A 66 -12.86 0.85 -2.01
CA ASP A 66 -12.80 1.82 -0.91
C ASP A 66 -11.38 2.38 -0.77
N ILE A 67 -10.36 1.53 -0.91
CA ILE A 67 -8.96 1.97 -0.88
C ILE A 67 -8.65 2.90 -2.05
N ALA A 68 -9.09 2.57 -3.27
CA ALA A 68 -8.86 3.42 -4.43
C ALA A 68 -9.52 4.81 -4.27
N VAL A 69 -10.74 4.85 -3.72
CA VAL A 69 -11.43 6.10 -3.39
C VAL A 69 -10.65 6.88 -2.34
N PHE A 70 -10.19 6.23 -1.28
CA PHE A 70 -9.38 6.86 -0.24
C PHE A 70 -8.09 7.46 -0.80
N LEU A 71 -7.33 6.69 -1.58
CA LEU A 71 -6.07 7.13 -2.17
C LEU A 71 -6.28 8.37 -3.06
N ALA A 72 -7.39 8.44 -3.81
CA ALA A 72 -7.71 9.60 -4.64
C ALA A 72 -8.02 10.88 -3.84
N GLN A 73 -8.42 10.75 -2.58
CA GLN A 73 -8.74 11.88 -1.69
C GLN A 73 -7.58 12.26 -0.76
N ASP A 74 -6.74 11.30 -0.40
CA ASP A 74 -5.55 11.52 0.41
C ASP A 74 -4.58 12.49 -0.29
N GLN A 75 -3.86 13.27 0.52
CA GLN A 75 -2.97 14.32 0.03
C GLN A 75 -1.50 13.91 0.10
N THR A 76 -1.17 12.63 0.34
CA THR A 76 0.21 12.15 0.40
C THR A 76 0.93 12.38 -0.94
N ASN A 77 0.25 12.18 -2.06
CA ASN A 77 0.77 12.46 -3.41
C ASN A 77 1.10 13.94 -3.69
N LYS A 78 0.60 14.89 -2.87
CA LYS A 78 0.83 16.33 -3.05
C LYS A 78 2.08 16.84 -2.34
N ILE A 79 2.76 15.98 -1.60
CA ILE A 79 4.01 16.32 -0.93
C ILE A 79 5.12 16.40 -1.97
N ASP A 80 5.95 17.44 -1.88
CA ASP A 80 7.11 17.57 -2.75
C ASP A 80 8.15 16.50 -2.41
N TYR A 81 8.58 15.75 -3.42
CA TYR A 81 9.70 14.84 -3.29
C TYR A 81 11.02 15.62 -3.22
N VAL A 82 11.82 15.37 -2.18
CA VAL A 82 13.11 16.04 -1.96
C VAL A 82 14.20 14.99 -1.74
N SER A 83 14.94 14.62 -2.79
CA SER A 83 16.04 13.64 -2.69
C SER A 83 17.40 14.22 -2.30
N ASP A 84 17.60 15.53 -2.50
CA ASP A 84 18.96 16.09 -2.67
C ASP A 84 19.46 16.88 -1.46
N ARG A 85 18.85 16.71 -0.28
CA ARG A 85 19.30 17.39 0.95
C ARG A 85 19.98 16.41 1.91
N PRO A 86 21.32 16.31 1.90
CA PRO A 86 22.06 15.37 2.74
C PRO A 86 21.92 15.63 4.25
N ASP A 87 21.43 16.79 4.66
CA ASP A 87 21.13 17.21 6.02
C ASP A 87 19.69 16.92 6.47
N ILE A 88 18.82 16.56 5.51
CA ILE A 88 17.39 16.38 5.68
C ILE A 88 17.08 15.02 5.05
N SER A 89 17.11 13.96 5.87
CA SER A 89 16.59 12.63 5.52
C SER A 89 15.06 12.62 5.33
N SER A 90 14.48 13.76 4.96
CA SER A 90 13.06 14.04 5.05
C SER A 90 12.56 14.36 3.65
N TYR A 91 11.58 13.55 3.24
CA TYR A 91 10.82 13.57 1.99
C TYR A 91 11.36 12.73 0.83
N ASP A 92 11.95 11.57 1.16
CA ASP A 92 12.18 10.46 0.21
C ASP A 92 10.99 9.49 0.16
N CYS A 93 11.11 8.39 -0.60
CA CYS A 93 10.08 7.36 -0.73
C CYS A 93 9.61 6.75 0.61
N ASN A 94 10.48 6.71 1.63
CA ASN A 94 10.09 6.24 2.96
C ASN A 94 9.06 7.15 3.63
N VAL A 95 9.16 8.47 3.43
CA VAL A 95 8.22 9.42 4.03
C VAL A 95 6.83 9.28 3.43
N PHE A 96 6.72 9.11 2.11
CA PHE A 96 5.44 8.86 1.46
C PHE A 96 4.79 7.57 1.97
N ALA A 97 5.54 6.46 1.98
CA ALA A 97 5.05 5.17 2.48
C ALA A 97 4.64 5.24 3.97
N ASN A 98 5.45 5.89 4.82
CA ASN A 98 5.15 6.03 6.24
C ASN A 98 3.94 6.93 6.50
N ARG A 99 3.79 8.02 5.74
CA ARG A 99 2.63 8.91 5.85
C ARG A 99 1.35 8.19 5.50
N LEU A 100 1.33 7.50 4.35
CA LEU A 100 0.17 6.74 3.90
C LEU A 100 -0.18 5.65 4.91
N MET A 101 0.80 4.85 5.34
CA MET A 101 0.61 3.83 6.38
C MET A 101 0.07 4.44 7.70
N GLY A 102 0.49 5.66 8.05
CA GLY A 102 -0.05 6.40 9.20
C GLY A 102 -1.55 6.69 9.08
N GLN A 103 -2.06 6.96 7.89
CA GLN A 103 -3.51 7.13 7.66
C GLN A 103 -4.28 5.83 7.90
N PHE A 104 -3.66 4.69 7.61
CA PHE A 104 -4.24 3.36 7.83
C PHE A 104 -4.16 2.89 9.28
N SER A 105 -3.52 3.65 10.17
CA SER A 105 -3.23 3.23 11.54
C SER A 105 -4.14 3.88 12.57
N VAL A 106 -5.37 4.20 12.15
CA VAL A 106 -6.41 4.77 13.00
C VAL A 106 -7.43 3.69 13.38
N PRO A 107 -8.18 3.85 14.49
CA PRO A 107 -9.23 2.91 14.87
C PRO A 107 -10.20 2.62 13.73
N GLY A 108 -10.43 1.35 13.45
CA GLY A 108 -11.28 0.88 12.34
C GLY A 108 -10.56 0.67 11.01
N TRP A 109 -9.28 1.02 10.91
CA TRP A 109 -8.43 0.76 9.72
C TRP A 109 -7.15 -0.01 10.07
N SER A 110 -6.69 0.09 11.32
CA SER A 110 -5.39 -0.48 11.77
C SER A 110 -5.28 -1.99 11.61
N ASP A 111 -6.40 -2.71 11.60
CA ASP A 111 -6.45 -4.14 11.40
C ASP A 111 -6.61 -4.56 9.93
N LEU A 112 -6.67 -3.61 8.99
CA LEU A 112 -6.66 -3.92 7.56
C LEU A 112 -5.33 -4.56 7.15
N CYS A 113 -5.38 -5.41 6.13
CA CYS A 113 -4.23 -5.97 5.43
C CYS A 113 -3.58 -4.89 4.56
N PHE A 114 -3.08 -3.84 5.19
CA PHE A 114 -2.29 -2.78 4.59
C PHE A 114 -0.91 -2.74 5.24
N GLY A 115 0.14 -2.62 4.43
CA GLY A 115 1.52 -2.74 4.90
C GLY A 115 2.50 -1.89 4.11
N LYS A 116 3.77 -1.98 4.52
CA LYS A 116 4.91 -1.34 3.87
C LYS A 116 5.84 -2.39 3.30
N VAL A 117 6.38 -2.11 2.11
CA VAL A 117 7.34 -2.96 1.41
C VAL A 117 8.63 -2.19 1.16
N TRP A 118 9.76 -2.89 1.29
CA TRP A 118 11.09 -2.36 0.95
C TRP A 118 11.73 -3.14 -0.20
N LEU A 119 12.11 -2.41 -1.25
CA LEU A 119 12.93 -2.87 -2.37
C LEU A 119 14.38 -2.48 -2.10
N SER A 120 15.34 -3.36 -2.41
CA SER A 120 16.78 -3.03 -2.28
C SER A 120 17.43 -2.48 -3.53
N SER A 121 16.92 -2.84 -4.70
CA SER A 121 17.48 -2.44 -5.98
C SER A 121 16.36 -2.27 -7.01
N PRO A 122 15.91 -1.02 -7.27
CA PRO A 122 16.34 0.20 -6.60
C PRO A 122 15.92 0.21 -5.12
N ALA A 123 16.66 0.96 -4.29
CA ALA A 123 16.25 1.22 -2.92
C ALA A 123 14.96 2.06 -2.95
N HIS A 124 13.82 1.47 -2.60
CA HIS A 124 12.52 2.14 -2.67
C HIS A 124 11.54 1.59 -1.65
N ALA A 125 10.72 2.47 -1.10
CA ALA A 125 9.64 2.10 -0.20
C ALA A 125 8.29 2.25 -0.90
N LEU A 126 7.47 1.22 -0.78
CA LEU A 126 6.08 1.18 -1.25
C LEU A 126 5.14 0.82 -0.10
N CYS A 127 3.85 0.98 -0.35
CA CYS A 127 2.83 0.30 0.43
C CYS A 127 2.32 -0.93 -0.32
N CYS A 128 1.61 -1.81 0.38
CA CYS A 128 0.93 -2.95 -0.21
C CYS A 128 -0.38 -3.24 0.51
N LEU A 129 -1.27 -3.98 -0.15
CA LEU A 129 -2.45 -4.54 0.49
C LEU A 129 -2.81 -5.92 -0.04
N ILE A 130 -3.62 -6.63 0.74
CA ILE A 130 -4.35 -7.83 0.27
C ILE A 130 -5.83 -7.48 0.21
N ASP A 131 -6.45 -7.68 -0.95
CA ASP A 131 -7.87 -7.40 -1.12
C ASP A 131 -8.78 -8.55 -0.66
N GLU A 132 -10.08 -8.30 -0.68
CA GLU A 132 -11.12 -9.27 -0.32
C GLU A 132 -11.19 -10.53 -1.22
N ASP A 133 -10.52 -10.50 -2.36
CA ASP A 133 -10.36 -11.60 -3.30
C ASP A 133 -8.98 -12.28 -3.17
N GLN A 134 -8.21 -11.90 -2.15
CA GLN A 134 -6.86 -12.38 -1.83
C GLN A 134 -5.81 -12.07 -2.90
N ASN A 135 -6.02 -11.01 -3.68
CA ASN A 135 -5.01 -10.46 -4.58
C ASN A 135 -4.04 -9.57 -3.80
N PHE A 136 -2.75 -9.69 -4.13
CA PHE A 136 -1.73 -8.77 -3.66
C PHE A 136 -1.68 -7.54 -4.56
N TRP A 137 -1.71 -6.36 -3.95
CA TRP A 137 -1.58 -5.09 -4.65
C TRP A 137 -0.40 -4.30 -4.11
N TRP A 138 0.38 -3.75 -5.04
CA TRP A 138 1.35 -2.70 -4.75
C TRP A 138 0.63 -1.35 -4.72
N VAL A 139 1.05 -0.49 -3.81
CA VAL A 139 0.51 0.87 -3.68
C VAL A 139 1.70 1.84 -3.80
N GLU A 140 1.70 2.67 -4.84
CA GLU A 140 2.69 3.75 -5.00
C GLU A 140 2.15 5.05 -4.37
N PRO A 141 2.57 5.41 -3.15
CA PRO A 141 2.02 6.55 -2.41
C PRO A 141 2.35 7.91 -3.05
N GLN A 142 3.30 7.97 -4.01
CA GLN A 142 3.59 9.20 -4.75
C GLN A 142 2.60 9.47 -5.89
N THR A 143 1.91 8.44 -6.38
CA THR A 143 1.05 8.53 -7.56
C THR A 143 -0.39 8.04 -7.31
N ASP A 144 -0.67 7.51 -6.12
CA ASP A 144 -1.93 6.87 -5.73
C ASP A 144 -2.29 5.63 -6.57
N GLU A 145 -1.30 5.04 -7.23
CA GLU A 145 -1.53 3.92 -8.13
C GLU A 145 -1.56 2.58 -7.39
N LEU A 146 -2.57 1.77 -7.72
CA LEU A 146 -2.62 0.35 -7.41
C LEU A 146 -2.05 -0.44 -8.59
N LEU A 147 -1.03 -1.24 -8.32
CA LEU A 147 -0.32 -2.03 -9.33
C LEU A 147 -0.45 -3.52 -9.00
N GLU A 148 -0.78 -4.34 -10.01
CA GLU A 148 -0.84 -5.81 -9.87
C GLU A 148 0.56 -6.43 -9.82
N TRP A 149 1.53 -5.77 -10.46
CA TRP A 149 2.87 -6.30 -10.65
C TRP A 149 3.90 -5.19 -10.77
N ILE A 150 5.08 -5.44 -10.21
CA ILE A 150 6.29 -4.66 -10.43
C ILE A 150 7.45 -5.59 -10.80
N THR A 151 8.46 -5.07 -11.50
CA THR A 151 9.62 -5.86 -11.93
C THR A 151 10.54 -6.26 -10.76
N TYR A 152 10.50 -5.52 -9.66
CA TYR A 152 11.45 -5.66 -8.56
C TYR A 152 10.94 -6.58 -7.47
N GLN A 153 11.82 -7.45 -6.97
CA GLN A 153 11.50 -8.33 -5.85
C GLN A 153 11.79 -7.60 -4.54
N PRO A 154 10.85 -7.62 -3.57
CA PRO A 154 11.06 -6.96 -2.31
C PRO A 154 11.99 -7.75 -1.41
N ASN A 155 12.75 -7.02 -0.59
CA ASN A 155 13.56 -7.60 0.47
C ASN A 155 12.71 -7.91 1.70
N SER A 156 11.74 -7.04 2.01
CA SER A 156 10.88 -7.23 3.16
C SER A 156 9.50 -6.63 2.94
N VAL A 157 8.52 -7.24 3.59
CA VAL A 157 7.18 -6.72 3.76
C VAL A 157 6.84 -6.73 5.24
N ARG A 158 6.20 -5.66 5.70
CA ARG A 158 5.76 -5.54 7.08
C ARG A 158 4.34 -5.01 7.13
N PHE A 159 3.50 -5.75 7.83
CA PHE A 159 2.19 -5.28 8.25
C PHE A 159 2.34 -4.96 9.74
N ILE A 160 2.52 -3.67 10.07
CA ILE A 160 2.90 -3.25 11.43
C ILE A 160 1.67 -3.17 12.33
N GLU A 161 1.88 -3.42 13.62
CA GLU A 161 1.08 -2.91 14.75
C GLU A 161 1.20 -1.38 14.84
N MET A 162 0.09 -0.72 15.15
CA MET A 162 0.07 0.64 15.73
C MET A 162 -0.88 0.65 16.91
#